data_AF-A0A9J6QDT7-F1
#
_entry.id   AF-A0A9J6QDT7-F1
#
_cell.length_a   1.000
_cell.length_b   1.000
_cell.length_c   1.000
_cell.angle_alpha   90.00
_cell.angle_beta   90.00
_cell.angle_gamma   90.00
#
_symmetry.space_group_name_H-M   'P 1'
#
loop_
_entity.id
_entity.type
_entity.pdbx_description
1 polymer ?
#
loop_
_entity_poly.entity_id
_entity_poly.type
_entity_poly.pdbx_seq_one_letter_code
_entity_poly.pdbx_strand_id
1 'polypeptide(L)'
;MSGTLPDLKYTDANGLQAKLEEELINLRKKECKSYWPRFLIRRISLYAIPFLMFFTFFFCLSLTKKVGVEKASAMMDALSLPSRNSLFWGVAIVIVVLLGQWLMFNHNSDSQATNNVGKISRACYKICAHVLLFVGFILLFLSIYGIEHKLYYGFLTFFALTLCPLLIDRTLGLTRQNERFKLYIRRLERLNELNIFREKTNIKFEEFHFIEYMKLVDEADHSKNQDTVSDTSYFMTLIENKLKA
;
A
#
# COMPACT_ATOMS: atom_id res chain seq x y z
N MET A 1 -37.87 14.62 -32.16
CA MET A 1 -37.93 14.97 -30.72
C MET A 1 -36.51 15.23 -30.26
N SER A 2 -36.13 16.51 -30.20
CA SER A 2 -34.77 16.98 -29.89
C SER A 2 -34.71 17.25 -28.39
N GLY A 3 -34.09 16.32 -27.64
CA GLY A 3 -33.77 16.54 -26.24
C GLY A 3 -32.56 17.46 -26.13
N THR A 4 -32.81 18.73 -25.81
CA THR A 4 -31.79 19.72 -25.46
C THR A 4 -31.02 19.25 -24.24
N LEU A 5 -29.75 18.84 -24.43
CA LEU A 5 -28.77 18.82 -23.35
C LEU A 5 -28.67 20.25 -22.78
N PRO A 6 -28.65 20.44 -21.45
CA PRO A 6 -28.41 21.75 -20.89
C PRO A 6 -26.97 22.14 -21.22
N ASP A 7 -26.87 23.18 -22.04
CA ASP A 7 -25.66 23.91 -22.38
C ASP A 7 -24.94 24.32 -21.09
N LEU A 8 -23.92 23.54 -20.70
CA LEU A 8 -23.06 23.79 -19.55
C LEU A 8 -22.20 25.01 -19.89
N LYS A 9 -22.77 26.20 -19.72
CA LYS A 9 -22.05 27.45 -19.92
C LYS A 9 -20.91 27.54 -18.91
N TYR A 10 -19.69 27.31 -19.39
CA TYR A 10 -18.39 27.53 -18.74
C TYR A 10 -18.10 29.02 -18.47
N THR A 11 -19.09 29.81 -18.02
CA THR A 11 -18.97 31.27 -17.87
C THR A 11 -18.71 31.74 -16.44
N ASP A 12 -18.57 30.84 -15.46
CA ASP A 12 -18.35 31.23 -14.07
C ASP A 12 -17.01 30.69 -13.55
N ALA A 13 -15.92 31.31 -14.00
CA ALA A 13 -14.54 31.01 -13.59
C ALA A 13 -14.36 31.09 -12.05
N ASN A 14 -15.17 31.91 -11.38
CA ASN A 14 -15.07 32.13 -9.93
C ASN A 14 -15.76 31.04 -9.09
N GLY A 15 -16.77 30.34 -9.63
CA GLY A 15 -17.53 29.33 -8.89
C GLY A 15 -17.07 27.89 -9.15
N LEU A 16 -16.61 27.60 -10.35
CA LEU A 16 -16.23 26.24 -10.75
C LEU A 16 -14.86 25.83 -10.18
N GLN A 17 -13.90 26.75 -10.17
CA GLN A 17 -12.54 26.49 -9.69
C GLN A 17 -12.52 26.23 -8.18
N ALA A 18 -13.27 27.02 -7.40
CA ALA A 18 -13.42 26.81 -5.96
C ALA A 18 -14.07 25.45 -5.63
N LYS A 19 -15.11 25.06 -6.38
CA LYS A 19 -15.75 23.73 -6.25
C LYS A 19 -14.80 22.59 -6.61
N LEU A 20 -13.99 22.76 -7.66
CA LEU A 20 -12.99 21.77 -8.08
C LEU A 20 -11.89 21.60 -7.02
N GLU A 21 -11.41 22.70 -6.44
CA GLU A 21 -10.42 22.68 -5.36
C GLU A 21 -10.99 22.02 -4.10
N GLU A 22 -12.23 22.32 -3.73
CA GLU A 22 -12.92 21.68 -2.61
C GLU A 22 -13.11 20.16 -2.84
N GLU A 23 -13.50 19.76 -4.05
CA GLU A 23 -13.62 18.35 -4.41
C GLU A 23 -12.25 17.64 -4.38
N LEU A 24 -11.19 18.27 -4.87
CA LEU A 24 -9.81 17.77 -4.79
C LEU A 24 -9.33 17.60 -3.34
N ILE A 25 -9.63 18.55 -2.45
CA ILE A 25 -9.34 18.47 -1.01
C ILE A 25 -10.06 17.26 -0.40
N ASN A 26 -11.36 17.13 -0.68
CA ASN A 26 -12.18 16.02 -0.17
C ASN A 26 -11.69 14.65 -0.66
N LEU A 27 -11.31 14.55 -1.94
CA LEU A 27 -10.79 13.31 -2.52
C LEU A 27 -9.42 12.96 -1.99
N ARG A 28 -8.51 13.93 -1.84
CA ARG A 28 -7.19 13.70 -1.22
C ARG A 28 -7.33 13.23 0.23
N LYS A 29 -8.31 13.75 0.98
CA LYS A 29 -8.62 13.26 2.34
C LYS A 29 -9.10 11.80 2.31
N LYS A 30 -9.92 11.42 1.33
CA LYS A 30 -10.36 10.02 1.12
C LYS A 30 -9.21 9.10 0.69
N GLU A 31 -8.35 9.55 -0.22
CA GLU A 31 -7.15 8.80 -0.66
C GLU A 31 -6.21 8.55 0.53
N CYS A 32 -5.96 9.57 1.35
CA CYS A 32 -5.12 9.48 2.54
C CYS A 32 -5.68 8.45 3.53
N LYS A 33 -6.98 8.51 3.85
CA LYS A 33 -7.66 7.54 4.72
C LYS A 33 -7.59 6.11 4.19
N SER A 34 -7.67 5.93 2.88
CA SER A 34 -7.56 4.61 2.23
C SER A 34 -6.12 4.10 2.14
N TYR A 35 -5.12 4.99 2.15
CA TYR A 35 -3.71 4.64 1.98
C TYR A 35 -3.15 3.82 3.14
N TRP A 36 -3.47 4.19 4.38
CA TRP A 36 -2.88 3.56 5.55
C TRP A 36 -3.31 2.12 5.80
N PRO A 37 -4.61 1.77 5.73
CA PRO A 37 -5.06 0.38 5.76
C PRO A 37 -4.33 -0.49 4.72
N ARG A 38 -4.20 0.01 3.48
CA ARG A 38 -3.46 -0.66 2.41
C ARG A 38 -1.98 -0.83 2.75
N PHE A 39 -1.35 0.21 3.29
CA PHE A 39 0.05 0.18 3.72
C PHE A 39 0.26 -0.88 4.80
N LEU A 40 -0.54 -0.87 5.87
CA LEU A 40 -0.45 -1.83 6.97
C LEU A 40 -0.67 -3.26 6.50
N ILE A 41 -1.76 -3.53 5.76
CA ILE A 41 -2.10 -4.87 5.28
C ILE A 41 -0.96 -5.50 4.47
N ARG A 42 -0.40 -4.74 3.53
CA ARG A 42 0.71 -5.22 2.69
C ARG A 42 1.99 -5.46 3.48
N ARG A 43 2.27 -4.64 4.49
CA ARG A 43 3.51 -4.72 5.27
C ARG A 43 3.44 -5.80 6.35
N ILE A 44 2.30 -5.99 7.00
CA ILE A 44 2.08 -7.07 7.97
C ILE A 44 2.33 -8.42 7.30
N SER A 45 1.72 -8.67 6.14
CA SER A 45 1.95 -9.91 5.39
C SER A 45 3.42 -10.06 4.98
N LEU A 46 4.06 -9.00 4.46
CA LEU A 46 5.46 -9.03 4.05
C LEU A 46 6.42 -9.37 5.19
N TYR A 47 6.25 -8.75 6.35
CA TYR A 47 7.12 -8.97 7.51
C TYR A 47 6.86 -10.32 8.20
N ALA A 48 5.66 -10.88 8.08
CA ALA A 48 5.33 -12.18 8.64
C ALA A 48 5.94 -13.35 7.85
N ILE A 49 6.21 -13.19 6.55
CA ILE A 49 6.69 -14.27 5.66
C ILE A 49 8.02 -14.91 6.11
N PRO A 50 9.10 -14.17 6.45
CA PRO A 50 10.35 -14.77 6.90
C PRO A 50 10.19 -15.64 8.15
N PHE A 51 9.40 -15.18 9.12
CA PHE A 51 9.11 -15.93 10.34
C PHE A 51 8.22 -17.14 10.06
N LEU A 52 7.24 -17.01 9.14
CA LEU A 52 6.45 -18.15 8.68
C LEU A 52 7.35 -19.22 8.04
N MET A 53 8.27 -18.84 7.16
CA MET A 53 9.22 -19.78 6.56
C MET A 53 10.06 -20.49 7.61
N PHE A 54 10.56 -19.75 8.60
CA PHE A 54 11.30 -20.33 9.72
C PHE A 54 10.48 -21.38 10.48
N PHE A 55 9.26 -21.05 10.93
CA PHE A 55 8.43 -22.01 11.66
C PHE A 55 7.95 -23.16 10.78
N THR A 56 7.65 -22.91 9.50
CA THR A 56 7.23 -23.94 8.55
C THR A 56 8.35 -24.95 8.32
N PHE A 57 9.61 -24.50 8.23
CA PHE A 57 10.76 -25.39 8.09
C PHE A 57 10.86 -26.35 9.28
N PHE A 58 10.83 -25.84 10.52
CA PHE A 58 10.89 -26.68 11.70
C PHE A 58 9.62 -27.52 11.90
N PHE A 59 8.47 -27.02 11.48
CA PHE A 59 7.22 -27.79 11.49
C PHE A 59 7.27 -28.95 10.49
N CYS A 60 7.78 -28.74 9.27
CA CYS A 60 8.00 -29.83 8.32
C CYS A 60 9.01 -30.86 8.84
N LEU A 61 10.09 -30.40 9.50
CA LEU A 61 11.03 -31.30 10.16
C LEU A 61 10.37 -32.11 11.27
N SER A 62 9.49 -31.50 12.07
CA SER A 62 8.80 -32.20 13.16
C SER A 62 7.83 -33.29 12.67
N LEU A 63 7.29 -33.15 11.46
CA LEU A 63 6.45 -34.17 10.81
C LEU A 63 7.25 -35.39 10.34
N THR A 64 8.59 -35.30 10.26
CA THR A 64 9.42 -36.44 9.85
C THR A 64 9.57 -37.45 11.00
N LYS A 65 9.37 -38.74 10.71
CA LYS A 65 9.47 -39.83 11.71
C LYS A 65 10.84 -39.92 12.41
N LYS A 66 11.92 -39.40 11.81
CA LYS A 66 13.28 -39.45 12.36
C LYS A 66 13.57 -38.35 13.40
N VAL A 67 12.98 -37.17 13.20
CA VAL A 67 13.19 -35.98 14.04
C VAL A 67 12.09 -35.90 15.10
N GLY A 68 10.82 -35.92 14.70
CA GLY A 68 9.70 -35.74 15.61
C GLY A 68 9.65 -34.33 16.23
N VAL A 69 8.59 -34.04 16.97
CA VAL A 69 8.33 -32.71 17.57
C VAL A 69 9.36 -32.35 18.63
N GLU A 70 9.77 -33.31 19.45
CA GLU A 70 10.70 -33.09 20.56
C GLU A 70 12.10 -32.69 20.07
N LYS A 71 12.67 -33.41 19.08
CA LYS A 71 14.01 -33.05 18.55
C LYS A 71 13.95 -31.77 17.73
N ALA A 72 12.87 -31.50 17.01
CA ALA A 72 12.70 -30.24 16.28
C ALA A 72 12.64 -29.04 17.24
N SER A 73 11.94 -29.20 18.37
CA SER A 73 11.92 -28.19 19.44
C SER A 73 13.30 -28.01 20.07
N ALA A 74 14.01 -29.10 20.37
CA ALA A 74 15.36 -29.05 20.93
C ALA A 74 16.38 -28.40 19.97
N MET A 75 16.26 -28.64 18.66
CA MET A 75 17.07 -27.95 17.64
C MET A 75 16.77 -26.45 17.59
N MET A 76 15.51 -26.06 17.78
CA MET A 76 15.19 -24.65 17.94
C MET A 76 15.83 -24.10 19.21
N ASP A 77 15.73 -24.79 20.35
CA ASP A 77 16.32 -24.36 21.63
C ASP A 77 17.84 -24.15 21.57
N ALA A 78 18.53 -24.94 20.75
CA ALA A 78 19.97 -24.80 20.51
C ALA A 78 20.36 -23.45 19.88
N LEU A 79 19.42 -22.70 19.28
CA LEU A 79 19.68 -21.36 18.75
C LEU A 79 19.91 -20.31 19.85
N SER A 80 19.71 -20.65 21.14
CA SER A 80 20.01 -19.80 22.31
C SER A 80 19.45 -18.38 22.23
N LEU A 81 18.25 -18.22 21.67
CA LEU A 81 17.62 -16.91 21.52
C LEU A 81 17.09 -16.40 22.87
N PRO A 82 17.20 -15.10 23.17
CA PRO A 82 16.64 -14.53 24.38
C PRO A 82 15.10 -14.65 24.37
N SER A 83 14.57 -15.59 25.16
CA SER A 83 13.13 -15.86 25.26
C SER A 83 12.47 -14.92 26.26
N ARG A 84 11.31 -14.34 25.90
CA ARG A 84 10.47 -13.58 26.84
C ARG A 84 9.15 -14.31 27.03
N ASN A 85 8.90 -14.86 28.22
CA ASN A 85 7.78 -15.78 28.50
C ASN A 85 6.40 -15.10 28.60
N SER A 86 6.01 -14.28 27.64
CA SER A 86 4.64 -13.79 27.59
C SER A 86 4.18 -13.42 26.19
N LEU A 87 3.46 -14.37 25.57
CA LEU A 87 2.72 -14.17 24.33
C LEU A 87 1.80 -12.93 24.43
N PHE A 88 1.18 -12.74 25.60
CA PHE A 88 0.31 -11.60 25.88
C PHE A 88 1.05 -10.27 25.72
N TRP A 89 2.25 -10.13 26.29
CA TRP A 89 3.04 -8.91 26.13
C TRP A 89 3.51 -8.70 24.68
N GLY A 90 3.92 -9.76 23.97
CA GLY A 90 4.30 -9.65 22.56
C GLY A 90 3.14 -9.17 21.68
N VAL A 91 1.97 -9.76 21.84
CA VAL A 91 0.75 -9.37 21.11
C VAL A 91 0.30 -7.97 21.52
N ALA A 92 0.31 -7.64 22.80
CA ALA A 92 -0.06 -6.31 23.30
C ALA A 92 0.86 -5.23 22.72
N ILE A 93 2.18 -5.47 22.64
CA ILE A 93 3.13 -4.53 22.04
C ILE A 93 2.83 -4.34 20.55
N VAL A 94 2.58 -5.42 19.80
CA VAL A 94 2.22 -5.31 18.38
C VAL A 94 0.91 -4.52 18.20
N ILE A 95 -0.10 -4.77 19.04
CA ILE A 95 -1.37 -4.04 18.99
C ILE A 95 -1.17 -2.57 19.32
N VAL A 96 -0.39 -2.24 20.36
CA VAL A 96 -0.08 -0.85 20.74
C VAL A 96 0.70 -0.15 19.63
N VAL A 97 1.64 -0.84 18.98
CA VAL A 97 2.37 -0.31 17.82
C VAL A 97 1.43 -0.01 16.65
N LEU A 98 0.50 -0.92 16.34
CA LEU A 98 -0.48 -0.75 15.28
C LEU A 98 -1.48 0.38 15.60
N LEU A 99 -1.95 0.47 16.85
CA LEU A 99 -2.86 1.52 17.32
C LEU A 99 -2.17 2.88 17.36
N GLY A 100 -0.92 2.95 17.83
CA GLY A 100 -0.12 4.18 17.83
C GLY A 100 0.11 4.69 16.41
N GLN A 101 0.41 3.77 15.48
CA GLN A 101 0.51 4.08 14.06
C GLN A 101 -0.82 4.61 13.49
N TRP A 102 -1.94 3.97 13.82
CA TRP A 102 -3.27 4.39 13.40
C TRP A 102 -3.65 5.78 13.92
N LEU A 103 -3.47 6.04 15.22
CA LEU A 103 -3.83 7.30 15.87
C LEU A 103 -3.00 8.48 15.33
N MET A 104 -1.69 8.31 15.21
CA MET A 104 -0.80 9.35 14.66
C MET A 104 -1.17 9.73 13.23
N PHE A 105 -1.64 8.77 12.43
CA PHE A 105 -2.05 9.01 11.04
C PHE A 105 -3.40 9.71 10.94
N ASN A 106 -4.37 9.29 11.76
CA ASN A 106 -5.68 9.91 11.76
C ASN A 106 -5.61 11.36 12.26
N HIS A 107 -4.68 11.65 13.18
CA HIS A 107 -4.40 13.01 13.67
C HIS A 107 -3.76 13.91 12.61
N ASN A 108 -2.78 13.41 11.85
CA ASN A 108 -2.05 14.22 10.85
C ASN A 108 -2.75 14.34 9.49
N SER A 109 -3.92 13.72 9.31
CA SER A 109 -4.71 13.81 8.08
C SER A 109 -5.43 15.15 7.88
N ASP A 110 -5.40 16.05 8.87
CA ASP A 110 -5.89 17.43 8.73
C ASP A 110 -4.81 18.42 8.25
N SER A 111 -3.55 18.00 8.12
CA SER A 111 -2.48 18.86 7.59
C SER A 111 -2.40 18.76 6.06
N GLN A 112 -3.30 19.50 5.41
CA GLN A 112 -3.16 19.88 4.01
C GLN A 112 -2.76 21.35 3.94
N ALA A 113 -1.49 21.69 4.17
CA ALA A 113 -0.95 22.98 3.74
C ALA A 113 0.57 22.98 3.73
N THR A 114 1.12 23.60 2.69
CA THR A 114 2.53 23.97 2.47
C THR A 114 3.44 22.89 1.85
N ASN A 115 3.71 23.15 0.58
CA ASN A 115 4.68 22.47 -0.26
C ASN A 115 6.06 22.42 0.44
N ASN A 116 6.76 21.30 0.23
CA ASN A 116 8.13 20.98 0.65
C ASN A 116 8.36 20.53 2.11
N VAL A 117 7.77 21.15 3.14
CA VAL A 117 8.03 20.73 4.55
C VAL A 117 7.31 19.43 4.91
N GLY A 118 6.13 19.18 4.35
CA GLY A 118 5.34 17.95 4.59
C GLY A 118 5.91 16.66 3.95
N LYS A 119 6.79 16.76 2.95
CA LYS A 119 7.39 15.57 2.29
C LYS A 119 8.41 14.88 3.19
N ILE A 120 9.22 15.65 3.92
CA ILE A 120 10.24 15.15 4.86
C ILE A 120 9.57 14.45 6.05
N SER A 121 8.51 15.06 6.61
CA SER A 121 7.70 14.47 7.68
C SER A 121 7.08 13.13 7.27
N ARG A 122 6.50 13.04 6.06
CA ARG A 122 5.90 11.79 5.56
C ARG A 122 6.92 10.68 5.33
N ALA A 123 8.13 11.01 4.85
CA ALA A 123 9.19 10.02 4.63
C ALA A 123 9.72 9.48 5.96
N CYS A 124 10.00 10.37 6.92
CA CYS A 124 10.46 10.01 8.25
C CYS A 124 9.42 9.16 9.00
N TYR A 125 8.14 9.51 8.88
CA TYR A 125 7.03 8.74 9.43
C TYR A 125 6.94 7.33 8.84
N LYS A 126 7.10 7.17 7.51
CA LYS A 126 7.12 5.85 6.88
C LYS A 126 8.26 5.00 7.42
N ILE A 127 9.46 5.57 7.54
CA ILE A 127 10.62 4.88 8.10
C ILE A 127 10.35 4.46 9.54
N CYS A 128 9.80 5.36 10.38
CA CYS A 128 9.43 5.06 11.75
C CYS A 128 8.42 3.91 11.84
N ALA A 129 7.38 3.92 11.00
CA ALA A 129 6.39 2.85 10.94
C ALA A 129 6.99 1.50 10.52
N HIS A 130 7.94 1.51 9.58
CA HIS A 130 8.68 0.32 9.17
C HIS A 130 9.52 -0.26 10.31
N VAL A 131 10.28 0.59 11.01
CA VAL A 131 11.10 0.18 12.16
C VAL A 131 10.22 -0.37 13.28
N LEU A 132 9.13 0.33 13.61
CA LEU A 132 8.18 -0.10 14.64
C LEU A 132 7.52 -1.44 14.30
N LEU A 133 7.07 -1.64 13.06
CA LEU A 133 6.51 -2.93 12.62
C LEU A 133 7.56 -4.04 12.75
N PHE A 134 8.77 -3.79 12.27
CA PHE A 134 9.85 -4.78 12.31
C PHE A 134 10.21 -5.19 13.74
N VAL A 135 10.37 -4.21 14.64
CA VAL A 135 10.61 -4.46 16.08
C VAL A 135 9.44 -5.22 16.70
N GLY A 136 8.19 -4.86 16.38
CA GLY A 136 7.01 -5.58 16.84
C GLY A 136 7.01 -7.06 16.43
N PHE A 137 7.37 -7.35 15.18
CA PHE A 137 7.47 -8.73 14.69
C PHE A 137 8.60 -9.53 15.36
N ILE A 138 9.76 -8.90 15.63
CA ILE A 138 10.84 -9.53 16.39
C ILE A 138 10.35 -9.85 17.82
N LEU A 139 9.69 -8.91 18.49
CA LEU A 139 9.17 -9.14 19.83
C LEU A 139 8.12 -10.24 19.87
N LEU A 140 7.23 -10.29 18.87
CA LEU A 140 6.27 -11.38 18.70
C LEU A 140 6.99 -12.72 18.54
N PHE A 141 8.01 -12.78 17.69
CA PHE A 141 8.82 -13.98 17.47
C PHE A 141 9.50 -14.47 18.76
N LEU A 142 10.18 -13.58 19.49
CA LEU A 142 10.83 -13.91 20.76
C LEU A 142 9.83 -14.33 21.85
N SER A 143 8.61 -13.79 21.81
CA SER A 143 7.55 -14.16 22.74
C SER A 143 7.00 -15.56 22.47
N ILE A 144 6.86 -15.94 21.18
CA ILE A 144 6.44 -17.28 20.77
C ILE A 144 7.53 -18.31 21.09
N TYR A 145 8.80 -17.92 20.95
CA TYR A 145 9.94 -18.79 21.23
C TYR A 145 10.00 -19.26 22.69
N GLY A 146 9.48 -18.48 23.65
CA GLY A 146 9.43 -18.84 25.07
C GLY A 146 8.30 -19.80 25.50
N ILE A 147 7.53 -20.34 24.56
CA ILE A 147 6.34 -21.18 24.85
C ILE A 147 6.66 -22.67 24.63
N GLU A 148 6.06 -23.53 25.45
CA GLU A 148 6.22 -25.00 25.36
C GLU A 148 5.91 -25.55 23.96
N HIS A 149 4.82 -25.10 23.33
CA HIS A 149 4.44 -25.51 21.97
C HIS A 149 4.80 -24.46 20.89
N LYS A 150 5.98 -23.83 21.00
CA LYS A 150 6.45 -22.75 20.10
C LYS A 150 6.36 -23.08 18.61
N LEU A 151 6.58 -24.33 18.20
CA LEU A 151 6.48 -24.76 16.79
C LEU A 151 5.07 -24.56 16.23
N TYR A 152 4.07 -25.11 16.92
CA TYR A 152 2.68 -25.06 16.46
C TYR A 152 2.12 -23.65 16.56
N TYR A 153 2.36 -22.97 17.69
CA TYR A 153 1.91 -21.60 17.89
C TYR A 153 2.58 -20.63 16.90
N GLY A 154 3.88 -20.77 16.66
CA GLY A 154 4.59 -19.96 15.69
C GLY A 154 4.06 -20.13 14.28
N PHE A 155 3.91 -21.37 13.83
CA PHE A 155 3.32 -21.66 12.52
C PHE A 155 1.93 -21.04 12.40
N LEU A 156 1.03 -21.33 13.33
CA LEU A 156 -0.36 -20.85 13.28
C LEU A 156 -0.45 -19.32 13.31
N THR A 157 0.33 -18.66 14.17
CA THR A 157 0.29 -17.20 14.33
C THR A 157 0.79 -16.48 13.08
N PHE A 158 1.94 -16.89 12.53
CA PHE A 158 2.49 -16.27 11.32
C PHE A 158 1.71 -16.65 10.06
N PHE A 159 1.07 -17.81 10.04
CA PHE A 159 0.15 -18.20 8.97
C PHE A 159 -1.12 -17.33 8.97
N ALA A 160 -1.72 -17.10 10.14
CA ALA A 160 -2.85 -16.19 10.27
C ALA A 160 -2.46 -14.74 9.89
N LEU A 161 -1.29 -14.27 10.34
CA LEU A 161 -0.79 -12.92 10.01
C LEU A 161 -0.42 -12.75 8.53
N THR A 162 -0.19 -13.81 7.77
CA THR A 162 0.03 -13.73 6.32
C THR A 162 -1.28 -13.80 5.55
N LEU A 163 -2.19 -14.71 5.92
CA LEU A 163 -3.47 -14.91 5.21
C LEU A 163 -4.53 -13.85 5.52
N CYS A 164 -4.75 -13.50 6.78
CA CYS A 164 -5.83 -12.58 7.17
C CYS A 164 -5.71 -11.22 6.46
N PRO A 165 -4.53 -10.56 6.41
CA PRO A 165 -4.41 -9.30 5.69
C PRO A 165 -4.72 -9.45 4.18
N LEU A 166 -4.32 -10.57 3.57
CA LEU A 166 -4.57 -10.82 2.15
C LEU A 166 -6.05 -11.04 1.85
N LEU A 167 -6.78 -11.72 2.75
CA LEU A 167 -8.23 -11.85 2.68
C LEU A 167 -8.92 -10.50 2.89
N ILE A 168 -8.44 -9.67 3.82
CA ILE A 168 -8.98 -8.33 4.08
C ILE A 168 -8.78 -7.42 2.85
N ASP A 169 -7.61 -7.42 2.21
CA ASP A 169 -7.37 -6.62 1.00
C ASP A 169 -8.31 -7.05 -0.14
N ARG A 170 -8.53 -8.36 -0.31
CA ARG A 170 -9.44 -8.88 -1.33
C ARG A 170 -10.92 -8.59 -1.04
N THR A 171 -11.36 -8.73 0.21
CA THR A 171 -12.77 -8.55 0.59
C THR A 171 -13.17 -7.08 0.62
N LEU A 172 -12.33 -6.21 1.20
CA LEU A 172 -12.61 -4.78 1.29
C LEU A 172 -12.18 -4.01 0.04
N GLY A 173 -11.37 -4.61 -0.84
CA GLY A 173 -10.90 -3.97 -2.07
C GLY A 173 -10.12 -2.68 -1.85
N LEU A 174 -9.45 -2.56 -0.69
CA LEU A 174 -8.77 -1.33 -0.25
C LEU A 174 -7.72 -0.85 -1.26
N THR A 175 -6.95 -1.79 -1.83
CA THR A 175 -6.04 -1.51 -2.94
C THR A 175 -6.76 -0.87 -4.14
N ARG A 176 -7.89 -1.46 -4.57
CA ARG A 176 -8.63 -1.02 -5.75
C ARG A 176 -9.30 0.34 -5.53
N GLN A 177 -9.82 0.59 -4.34
CA GLN A 177 -10.41 1.87 -3.97
C GLN A 177 -9.37 2.99 -3.98
N ASN A 178 -8.20 2.77 -3.40
CA ASN A 178 -7.11 3.74 -3.39
C ASN A 178 -6.66 4.10 -4.82
N GLU A 179 -6.48 3.10 -5.68
CA GLU A 179 -6.08 3.30 -7.07
C GLU A 179 -7.11 4.11 -7.85
N ARG A 180 -8.41 3.87 -7.62
CA ARG A 180 -9.49 4.69 -8.21
C ARG A 180 -9.43 6.14 -7.74
N PHE A 181 -9.23 6.39 -6.44
CA PHE A 181 -9.10 7.76 -5.94
C PHE A 181 -7.90 8.47 -6.56
N LYS A 182 -6.75 7.79 -6.65
CA LYS A 182 -5.54 8.35 -7.24
C LYS A 182 -5.70 8.69 -8.72
N LEU A 183 -6.37 7.83 -9.49
CA LEU A 183 -6.70 8.10 -10.90
C LEU A 183 -7.64 9.30 -11.02
N TYR A 184 -8.68 9.36 -10.19
CA TYR A 184 -9.66 10.44 -10.23
C TYR A 184 -9.04 11.79 -9.83
N ILE A 185 -8.20 11.82 -8.79
CA ILE A 185 -7.45 13.01 -8.36
C ILE A 185 -6.53 13.50 -9.48
N ARG A 186 -5.77 12.61 -10.13
CA ARG A 186 -4.89 12.99 -11.25
C ARG A 186 -5.66 13.60 -12.42
N ARG A 187 -6.83 13.04 -12.74
CA ARG A 187 -7.69 13.59 -13.78
C ARG A 187 -8.15 15.01 -13.42
N LEU A 188 -8.63 15.21 -12.21
CA LEU A 188 -9.04 16.53 -11.72
C LEU A 188 -7.90 17.54 -11.65
N GLU A 189 -6.70 17.13 -11.24
CA GLU A 189 -5.50 17.98 -11.25
C GLU A 189 -5.16 18.47 -12.66
N ARG A 190 -5.18 17.57 -13.65
CA ARG A 190 -4.92 17.93 -15.06
C ARG A 190 -6.02 18.79 -15.67
N LEU A 191 -7.26 18.59 -15.26
CA LEU A 191 -8.38 19.47 -15.63
C LEU A 191 -8.16 20.89 -15.09
N ASN A 192 -7.66 21.00 -13.86
CA ASN A 192 -7.32 22.30 -13.29
C ASN A 192 -6.15 22.97 -14.04
N GLU A 193 -5.09 22.20 -14.33
CA GLU A 193 -3.94 22.69 -15.12
C GLU A 193 -4.36 23.20 -16.50
N LEU A 194 -5.25 22.47 -17.19
CA LEU A 194 -5.79 22.88 -18.48
C LEU A 194 -6.63 24.16 -18.37
N ASN A 195 -7.43 24.30 -17.31
CA ASN A 195 -8.24 25.49 -17.08
C ASN A 195 -7.35 26.74 -16.84
N ILE A 196 -6.29 26.60 -16.04
CA ILE A 196 -5.29 27.66 -15.82
C ILE A 196 -4.57 28.01 -17.14
N PHE A 197 -4.25 27.02 -17.96
CA PHE A 197 -3.61 27.24 -19.25
C PHE A 197 -4.52 27.96 -20.26
N ARG A 198 -5.82 27.62 -20.27
CA ARG A 198 -6.85 28.30 -21.07
C ARG A 198 -6.94 29.79 -20.70
N GLU A 199 -6.99 30.09 -19.41
CA GLU A 199 -7.05 31.48 -18.92
C GLU A 199 -5.82 32.29 -19.36
N LYS A 200 -4.62 31.67 -19.34
CA LYS A 200 -3.37 32.31 -19.76
C LYS A 200 -3.24 32.53 -21.27
N THR A 201 -3.79 31.64 -22.07
CA THR A 201 -3.63 31.68 -23.54
C THR A 201 -4.73 32.45 -24.25
N ASN A 202 -5.84 32.75 -23.58
CA ASN A 202 -7.00 33.47 -24.14
C ASN A 202 -7.52 32.87 -25.47
N ILE A 203 -7.29 31.57 -25.67
CA ILE A 203 -7.76 30.81 -26.83
C ILE A 203 -9.15 30.26 -26.49
N LYS A 204 -10.10 30.35 -27.44
CA LYS A 204 -11.39 29.67 -27.32
C LYS A 204 -11.18 28.16 -27.40
N PHE A 205 -11.18 27.51 -26.25
CA PHE A 205 -11.22 26.06 -26.16
C PHE A 205 -12.64 25.57 -26.46
N GLU A 206 -12.77 24.75 -27.50
CA GLU A 206 -13.99 23.99 -27.78
C GLU A 206 -13.95 22.62 -27.10
N GLU A 207 -15.13 22.01 -26.90
CA GLU A 207 -15.28 20.71 -26.23
C GLU A 207 -14.46 19.60 -26.90
N PHE A 208 -14.28 19.68 -28.22
CA PHE A 208 -13.44 18.74 -28.97
C PHE A 208 -11.96 18.77 -28.53
N HIS A 209 -11.37 19.95 -28.34
CA HIS A 209 -9.98 20.09 -27.88
C HIS A 209 -9.79 19.54 -26.45
N PHE A 210 -10.84 19.63 -25.63
CA PHE A 210 -10.85 19.08 -24.28
C PHE A 210 -10.87 17.54 -24.29
N ILE A 211 -11.74 16.95 -25.13
CA ILE A 211 -11.82 15.50 -25.29
C ILE A 211 -10.51 14.95 -25.85
N GLU A 212 -9.91 15.63 -26.82
CA GLU A 212 -8.63 15.24 -27.42
C GLU A 212 -7.48 15.31 -26.42
N TYR A 213 -7.40 16.37 -25.62
CA TYR A 213 -6.42 16.49 -24.53
C TYR A 213 -6.60 15.38 -23.49
N MET A 214 -7.84 15.13 -23.03
CA MET A 214 -8.11 14.07 -22.06
C MET A 214 -7.77 12.68 -22.61
N LYS A 215 -7.99 12.44 -23.91
CA LYS A 215 -7.64 11.19 -24.59
C LYS A 215 -6.11 11.01 -24.68
N LEU A 216 -5.37 12.03 -25.12
CA LEU A 216 -3.90 12.04 -25.14
C LEU A 216 -3.29 11.78 -23.76
N VAL A 217 -3.89 12.39 -22.74
CA VAL A 217 -3.49 12.26 -21.35
C VAL A 217 -3.75 10.87 -20.80
N ASP A 218 -4.93 10.29 -21.05
CA ASP A 218 -5.25 8.92 -20.66
C ASP A 218 -4.32 7.92 -21.38
N GLU A 219 -4.00 8.18 -22.66
CA GLU A 219 -3.09 7.37 -23.48
C GLU A 219 -1.64 7.45 -22.97
N ALA A 220 -1.15 8.63 -22.58
CA ALA A 220 0.16 8.80 -21.94
C ALA A 220 0.24 8.14 -20.54
N ASP A 221 -0.86 8.13 -19.79
CA ASP A 221 -0.92 7.42 -18.50
C ASP A 221 -0.97 5.89 -18.67
N HIS A 222 -1.58 5.41 -19.75
CA HIS A 222 -1.64 3.98 -20.07
C HIS A 222 -0.36 3.48 -20.75
N SER A 223 0.33 4.33 -21.53
CA SER A 223 1.58 4.00 -22.19
C SER A 223 2.64 3.60 -21.17
N LYS A 224 2.70 4.25 -20.01
CA LYS A 224 3.68 3.91 -18.96
C LYS A 224 3.60 2.46 -18.48
N ASN A 225 2.41 1.85 -18.50
CA ASN A 225 2.24 0.42 -18.18
C ASN A 225 2.54 -0.48 -19.40
N GLN A 226 2.30 -0.02 -20.62
CA GLN A 226 2.63 -0.75 -21.85
C GLN A 226 4.14 -0.72 -22.15
N ASP A 227 4.81 0.41 -21.93
CA ASP A 227 6.25 0.60 -22.12
C ASP A 227 7.05 -0.31 -21.18
N THR A 228 6.55 -0.52 -19.95
CA THR A 228 7.18 -1.46 -19.00
C THR A 228 7.05 -2.91 -19.49
N VAL A 229 5.94 -3.27 -20.14
CA VAL A 229 5.73 -4.61 -20.70
C VAL A 229 6.53 -4.79 -22.00
N SER A 230 6.64 -3.75 -22.83
CA SER A 230 7.47 -3.79 -24.04
C SER A 230 8.95 -3.90 -23.70
N ASP A 231 9.44 -3.20 -22.68
CA ASP A 231 10.82 -3.32 -22.21
C ASP A 231 11.10 -4.72 -21.66
N THR A 232 10.18 -5.30 -20.89
CA THR A 232 10.32 -6.69 -20.40
C THR A 232 10.33 -7.70 -21.55
N SER A 233 9.51 -7.47 -22.57
CA SER A 233 9.49 -8.31 -23.78
C SER A 233 10.78 -8.18 -24.59
N TYR A 234 11.32 -6.96 -24.72
CA TYR A 234 12.58 -6.66 -25.39
C TYR A 234 13.77 -7.30 -24.68
N PHE A 235 13.81 -7.24 -23.34
CA PHE A 235 14.84 -7.94 -22.56
C PHE A 235 14.74 -9.46 -22.72
N MET A 236 13.53 -10.04 -22.79
CA MET A 236 13.38 -11.47 -23.05
C MET A 236 13.81 -11.86 -24.47
N THR A 237 13.48 -11.10 -25.51
CA THR A 237 14.00 -11.37 -26.86
C THR A 237 15.52 -11.21 -26.94
N LEU A 238 16.09 -10.25 -26.22
CA LEU A 238 17.55 -10.06 -26.16
C LEU A 238 18.26 -11.24 -25.47
N ILE A 239 17.68 -11.77 -24.40
CA ILE A 239 18.18 -12.96 -23.70
C ILE A 239 18.03 -14.20 -24.59
N GLU A 240 16.87 -14.37 -25.23
CA GLU A 240 16.61 -15.50 -26.11
C GLU A 240 17.55 -15.55 -27.31
N ASN A 241 17.86 -14.38 -27.89
CA ASN A 241 18.84 -14.26 -28.98
C ASN A 241 20.27 -14.52 -28.51
N LYS A 242 20.63 -14.16 -27.27
CA LYS A 242 21.93 -14.49 -26.69
C LYS A 242 22.09 -15.96 -26.31
N LEU A 243 21.00 -16.67 -26.05
CA LEU A 243 21.01 -18.11 -25.76
C LEU A 243 20.99 -18.99 -27.01
N LYS A 244 20.59 -18.44 -28.17
CA LYS A 244 20.60 -19.11 -29.47
C LYS A 244 21.91 -18.92 -30.26
N ALA A 245 22.79 -18.04 -29.80
CA ALA A 245 24.14 -17.82 -30.33
C ALA A 245 25.17 -18.61 -29.51
#